data_AF-A0A961NI47-F1
#
_entry.id   AF-A0A961NI47-F1
#
_cell.length_a   1.000
_cell.length_b   1.000
_cell.length_c   1.000
_cell.angle_alpha   90.00
_cell.angle_beta   90.00
_cell.angle_gamma   90.00
#
_symmetry.space_group_name_H-M   'P 1'
#
loop_
_entity.id
_entity.type
_entity.pdbx_description
1 polymer ?
#
loop_
_entity_poly.entity_id
_entity_poly.type
_entity_poly.pdbx_seq_one_letter_code
_entity_poly.pdbx_strand_id
1 'polypeptide(L)'
;MKTTRKYYFKLLVFTLIFLVIQHIFQFALVWRPIALGAAAVFLVFAIIPHPGRPIHWLWEKYLSVTTQGVRFFQGFGIFLMVVAFYRLFYVHLNGSVAALQNLDWQTFQSDDQLYWAVGGAVCLFIGIIPPLADIVFAGWMKFAHFMQIIVTQILLTIIYLIAVLPMGLLAKLVGKRFLEVGYLPDAPTYWTDREVEDPDDRHYRRHF
;
A
#
# COMPACT_ATOMS: atom_id res chain seq x y z
N MET A 1 -11.35 5.93 34.08
CA MET A 1 -11.83 4.53 33.90
C MET A 1 -12.65 4.27 32.63
N LYS A 2 -13.51 5.18 32.13
CA LYS A 2 -14.32 4.91 30.92
C LYS A 2 -13.50 4.82 29.62
N THR A 3 -12.36 5.50 29.54
CA THR A 3 -11.47 5.51 28.36
C THR A 3 -10.69 4.21 28.20
N THR A 4 -10.11 3.67 29.27
CA THR A 4 -9.32 2.42 29.25
C THR A 4 -10.13 1.23 28.76
N ARG A 5 -11.39 1.07 29.21
CA ARG A 5 -12.27 -0.03 28.76
C ARG A 5 -12.52 0.00 27.24
N LYS A 6 -12.63 1.19 26.64
CA LYS A 6 -12.85 1.35 25.19
C LYS A 6 -11.63 0.89 24.38
N TYR A 7 -10.42 1.07 24.92
CA TYR A 7 -9.19 0.57 24.29
C TYR A 7 -9.11 -0.95 24.32
N TYR A 8 -9.34 -1.56 25.48
CA TYR A 8 -9.36 -3.02 25.62
C TYR A 8 -10.40 -3.69 24.72
N PHE A 9 -11.60 -3.10 24.62
CA PHE A 9 -12.63 -3.61 23.73
C PHE A 9 -12.22 -3.55 22.25
N LYS A 10 -11.62 -2.44 21.80
CA LYS A 10 -11.10 -2.33 20.43
C LYS A 10 -9.99 -3.35 20.15
N LEU A 11 -9.12 -3.60 21.12
CA LEU A 11 -8.01 -4.55 21.01
C LEU A 11 -8.50 -6.01 20.95
N LEU A 12 -9.53 -6.34 21.74
CA LEU A 12 -10.19 -7.64 21.70
C LEU A 12 -10.89 -7.88 20.36
N VAL A 13 -11.66 -6.90 19.88
CA VAL A 13 -12.32 -6.96 18.57
C VAL A 13 -11.30 -7.13 17.44
N PHE A 14 -10.19 -6.39 17.48
CA PHE A 14 -9.10 -6.53 16.51
C PHE A 14 -8.48 -7.93 16.52
N THR A 15 -8.23 -8.49 17.71
CA THR A 15 -7.68 -9.84 17.87
C THR A 15 -8.65 -10.91 17.35
N LEU A 16 -9.96 -10.77 17.61
CA LEU A 16 -10.99 -11.67 17.08
C LEU A 16 -11.08 -11.61 15.56
N ILE A 17 -11.10 -10.42 14.98
CA ILE A 17 -11.12 -10.23 13.52
C ILE A 17 -9.88 -10.87 12.89
N PHE A 18 -8.71 -10.67 13.49
CA PHE A 18 -7.47 -11.26 13.02
C PHE A 18 -7.51 -12.80 13.01
N LEU A 19 -8.04 -13.43 14.08
CA LEU A 19 -8.22 -14.88 14.14
C LEU A 19 -9.23 -15.40 13.10
N VAL A 20 -10.30 -14.65 12.84
CA VAL A 20 -11.29 -15.00 11.80
C VAL A 20 -10.68 -14.92 10.41
N ILE A 21 -9.93 -13.85 10.11
CA ILE A 21 -9.20 -13.69 8.85
C ILE A 21 -8.22 -14.84 8.65
N GLN A 22 -7.48 -15.21 9.71
CA GLN A 22 -6.56 -16.35 9.68
C GLN A 22 -7.27 -17.67 9.34
N HIS A 23 -8.47 -17.89 9.88
CA HIS A 23 -9.26 -19.08 9.63
C HIS A 23 -9.85 -19.13 8.20
N ILE A 24 -10.37 -18.00 7.71
CA ILE A 24 -10.97 -17.90 6.36
C ILE A 24 -9.91 -18.09 5.27
N PHE A 25 -8.75 -17.47 5.41
CA PHE A 25 -7.73 -17.48 4.37
C PHE A 25 -6.87 -18.76 4.35
N GLN A 26 -7.15 -19.74 5.22
CA GLN A 26 -6.35 -20.97 5.36
C GLN A 26 -4.85 -20.67 5.30
N PHE A 27 -4.41 -19.58 5.97
CA PHE A 27 -3.04 -19.11 5.95
C PHE A 27 -2.15 -20.32 6.29
N ALA A 28 -1.31 -20.73 5.34
CA ALA A 28 -0.58 -22.00 5.38
C ALA A 28 -0.02 -22.27 6.78
N LEU A 29 0.02 -23.53 7.21
CA LEU A 29 0.47 -23.97 8.55
C LEU A 29 1.71 -23.22 9.08
N VAL A 30 2.60 -22.83 8.16
CA VAL A 30 3.79 -21.97 8.32
C VAL A 30 3.54 -20.61 9.00
N TRP A 31 2.38 -19.97 8.79
CA TRP A 31 2.05 -18.64 9.32
C TRP A 31 1.42 -18.67 10.72
N ARG A 32 0.96 -19.82 11.20
CA ARG A 32 0.36 -19.98 12.53
C ARG A 32 1.29 -19.57 13.68
N PRO A 33 2.60 -19.91 13.72
CA PRO A 33 3.49 -19.45 14.79
C PRO A 33 3.71 -17.93 14.76
N ILE A 34 3.73 -17.29 13.58
CA ILE A 34 3.87 -15.84 13.44
C ILE A 34 2.61 -15.13 13.93
N ALA A 35 1.43 -15.64 13.57
CA ALA A 35 0.15 -15.13 14.05
C ALA A 35 -0.01 -15.29 15.58
N LEU A 36 0.41 -16.44 16.12
CA LEU A 36 0.44 -16.68 17.57
C LEU A 36 1.45 -15.77 18.28
N GLY A 37 2.63 -15.56 17.71
CA GLY A 37 3.63 -14.62 18.23
C GLY A 37 3.11 -13.18 18.24
N ALA A 38 2.49 -12.73 17.15
CA ALA A 38 1.86 -11.41 17.09
C ALA A 38 0.72 -11.27 18.12
N ALA A 39 -0.16 -12.27 18.20
CA ALA A 39 -1.24 -12.29 19.19
C ALA A 39 -0.71 -12.30 20.64
N ALA A 40 0.37 -13.04 20.92
CA ALA A 40 1.03 -13.06 22.23
C ALA A 40 1.65 -11.71 22.56
N VAL A 41 2.32 -11.06 21.60
CA VAL A 41 2.83 -9.69 21.77
C VAL A 41 1.67 -8.73 22.07
N PHE A 42 0.57 -8.78 21.31
CA PHE A 42 -0.61 -7.96 21.56
C PHE A 42 -1.27 -8.23 22.92
N LEU A 43 -1.32 -9.48 23.37
CA LEU A 43 -1.84 -9.85 24.70
C LEU A 43 -0.91 -9.38 25.82
N VAL A 44 0.40 -9.52 25.67
CA VAL A 44 1.40 -8.98 26.61
C VAL A 44 1.27 -7.46 26.70
N PHE A 45 1.11 -6.76 25.57
CA PHE A 45 0.84 -5.33 25.55
C PHE A 45 -0.53 -4.94 26.14
N ALA A 46 -1.52 -5.84 26.10
CA ALA A 46 -2.80 -5.63 26.79
C ALA A 46 -2.66 -5.82 28.31
N ILE A 47 -1.84 -6.77 28.75
CA ILE A 47 -1.65 -7.09 30.17
C ILE A 47 -0.75 -6.06 30.86
N ILE A 48 0.23 -5.47 30.17
CA ILE A 48 1.11 -4.42 30.73
C ILE A 48 0.30 -3.11 30.89
N PRO A 49 0.00 -2.67 32.12
CA PRO A 49 -0.65 -1.39 32.35
C PRO A 49 0.41 -0.29 32.22
N HIS A 50 0.59 0.29 31.03
CA HIS A 50 1.54 1.38 30.89
C HIS A 50 0.96 2.70 31.45
N PRO A 51 1.63 3.34 32.43
CA PRO A 51 1.24 4.65 32.90
C PRO A 51 1.65 5.69 31.84
N GLY A 52 0.65 6.19 31.11
CA GLY A 52 0.65 7.58 30.63
C GLY A 52 1.33 7.96 29.31
N ARG A 53 2.05 7.07 28.59
CA ARG A 53 2.60 7.43 27.26
C ARG A 53 2.25 6.36 26.20
N PRO A 54 1.25 6.63 25.34
CA PRO A 54 0.82 5.69 24.29
C PRO A 54 1.88 5.52 23.18
N ILE A 55 1.83 4.42 22.42
CA ILE A 55 2.80 4.07 21.36
C ILE A 55 3.00 5.21 20.34
N HIS A 56 1.95 5.98 20.03
CA HIS A 56 2.07 7.12 19.13
C HIS A 56 3.03 8.19 19.64
N TRP A 57 3.23 8.33 20.96
CA TRP A 57 4.21 9.25 21.53
C TRP A 57 5.65 8.87 21.18
N LEU A 58 5.97 7.56 21.21
CA LEU A 58 7.29 7.07 20.77
C LEU A 58 7.49 7.32 19.27
N TRP A 59 6.42 7.12 18.49
CA TRP A 59 6.44 7.41 17.05
C TRP A 59 6.67 8.90 16.80
N GLU A 60 5.94 9.81 17.46
CA GLU A 60 6.15 11.26 17.33
C GLU A 60 7.55 11.70 17.75
N LYS A 61 8.09 11.13 18.84
CA LYS A 61 9.47 11.38 19.25
C LYS A 61 10.49 10.90 18.21
N TYR A 62 10.22 9.75 17.59
CA TYR A 62 11.05 9.24 16.52
C TYR A 62 10.98 10.15 15.27
N LEU A 63 9.76 10.59 14.90
CA LEU A 63 9.52 11.52 13.80
C LEU A 63 10.21 12.87 13.99
N SER A 64 10.32 13.36 15.22
CA SER A 64 10.93 14.66 15.51
C SER A 64 12.47 14.65 15.48
N VAL A 65 13.09 13.49 15.67
CA VAL A 65 14.55 13.34 15.73
C VAL A 65 15.16 12.86 14.40
N THR A 66 14.40 12.14 13.58
CA THR A 66 14.92 11.48 12.37
C THR A 66 14.50 12.18 11.08
N THR A 67 15.42 12.27 10.11
CA THR A 67 15.13 12.79 8.77
C THR A 67 14.35 11.78 7.93
N GLN A 68 13.73 12.25 6.84
CA GLN A 68 12.92 11.39 5.99
C GLN A 68 13.74 10.25 5.36
N GLY A 69 14.98 10.51 4.94
CA GLY A 69 15.87 9.48 4.39
C GLY A 69 16.24 8.43 5.42
N VAL A 70 16.59 8.85 6.64
CA VAL A 70 16.87 7.93 7.76
C VAL A 70 15.72 6.97 8.01
N ARG A 71 14.49 7.51 8.09
CA ARG A 71 13.28 6.73 8.33
C ARG A 71 13.01 5.71 7.24
N PHE A 72 13.22 6.11 5.98
CA PHE A 72 13.08 5.23 4.83
C PHE A 72 14.04 4.05 4.94
N PHE A 73 15.34 4.30 5.16
CA PHE A 73 16.36 3.25 5.22
C PHE A 73 16.23 2.35 6.46
N GLN A 74 15.84 2.91 7.60
CA GLN A 74 15.56 2.11 8.80
C GLN A 74 14.33 1.21 8.60
N GLY A 75 13.22 1.76 8.09
CA GLY A 75 12.01 0.98 7.80
C GLY A 75 12.27 -0.10 6.75
N PHE A 76 12.94 0.26 5.66
CA PHE A 76 13.29 -0.67 4.59
C PHE A 76 14.28 -1.75 5.06
N GLY A 77 15.30 -1.38 5.84
CA GLY A 77 16.26 -2.31 6.42
C GLY A 77 15.62 -3.31 7.40
N ILE A 78 14.71 -2.85 8.27
CA ILE A 78 13.92 -3.72 9.15
C ILE A 78 13.06 -4.67 8.32
N PHE A 79 12.40 -4.17 7.28
CA PHE A 79 11.60 -5.00 6.39
C PHE A 79 12.43 -6.10 5.73
N LEU A 80 13.60 -5.78 5.17
CA LEU A 80 14.49 -6.77 4.57
C LEU A 80 15.00 -7.79 5.60
N MET A 81 15.29 -7.36 6.83
CA MET A 81 15.65 -8.26 7.93
C MET A 81 14.52 -9.22 8.31
N VAL A 82 13.27 -8.73 8.34
CA VAL A 82 12.09 -9.57 8.58
C VAL A 82 11.92 -10.58 7.45
N VAL A 83 12.13 -10.18 6.19
CA VAL A 83 12.08 -11.08 5.03
C VAL A 83 13.19 -12.14 5.12
N ALA A 84 14.43 -11.74 5.43
CA ALA A 84 15.54 -12.66 5.62
C ALA A 84 15.26 -13.67 6.75
N PHE A 85 14.70 -13.20 7.86
CA PHE A 85 14.29 -14.04 8.98
C PHE A 85 13.16 -15.00 8.60
N TYR A 86 12.11 -14.51 7.94
CA TYR A 86 11.01 -15.34 7.46
C TYR A 86 11.51 -16.46 6.53
N ARG A 87 12.46 -16.12 5.65
CA ARG A 87 13.10 -17.08 4.75
C ARG A 87 13.94 -18.10 5.50
N LEU A 88 14.73 -17.68 6.50
CA LEU A 88 15.49 -18.59 7.38
C LEU A 88 14.54 -19.60 8.03
N PHE A 89 13.44 -19.11 8.57
CA PHE A 89 12.41 -19.92 9.18
C PHE A 89 11.77 -20.90 8.17
N TYR A 90 11.45 -20.43 6.96
CA TYR A 90 10.87 -21.26 5.90
C TYR A 90 11.80 -22.39 5.45
N VAL A 91 13.07 -22.10 5.24
CA VAL A 91 14.08 -23.11 4.87
C VAL A 91 14.24 -24.14 5.99
N HIS A 92 14.28 -23.68 7.25
CA HIS A 92 14.42 -24.60 8.39
C HIS A 92 13.19 -25.50 8.54
N LEU A 93 11.97 -24.95 8.45
CA LEU A 93 10.74 -25.72 8.50
C LEU A 93 10.66 -26.74 7.36
N ASN A 94 10.84 -26.32 6.11
CA ASN A 94 10.75 -27.26 4.99
C ASN A 94 11.90 -28.24 4.93
N GLY A 95 13.11 -27.83 5.36
CA GLY A 95 14.23 -28.74 5.53
C GLY A 95 13.93 -29.83 6.56
N SER A 96 13.28 -29.48 7.68
CA SER A 96 12.86 -30.47 8.69
C SER A 96 11.75 -31.41 8.19
N VAL A 97 10.90 -30.98 7.25
CA VAL A 97 9.87 -31.83 6.63
C VAL A 97 10.47 -32.72 5.54
N ALA A 98 11.33 -32.16 4.68
CA ALA A 98 12.07 -32.90 3.67
C ALA A 98 12.91 -34.03 4.30
N ALA A 99 13.43 -33.78 5.50
CA ALA A 99 14.10 -34.76 6.34
C ALA A 99 13.32 -36.04 6.57
N LEU A 100 12.07 -35.85 7.00
CA LEU A 100 11.17 -36.93 7.36
C LEU A 100 10.73 -37.71 6.12
N GLN A 101 10.81 -37.08 4.95
CA GLN A 101 10.41 -37.64 3.66
C GLN A 101 11.61 -38.20 2.86
N ASN A 102 12.83 -38.19 3.42
CA ASN A 102 14.07 -38.56 2.73
C ASN A 102 14.27 -37.80 1.40
N LEU A 103 13.86 -36.54 1.36
CA LEU A 103 14.06 -35.65 0.21
C LEU A 103 15.33 -34.83 0.38
N ASP A 104 16.03 -34.54 -0.72
CA ASP A 104 17.26 -33.74 -0.70
C ASP A 104 16.99 -32.30 -0.23
N TRP A 105 17.34 -32.07 1.03
CA TRP A 105 17.40 -30.80 1.78
C TRP A 105 18.14 -29.68 1.04
N GLN A 106 19.10 -30.03 0.19
CA GLN A 106 19.89 -29.09 -0.61
C GLN A 106 19.02 -28.29 -1.60
N THR A 107 17.88 -28.84 -2.02
CA THR A 107 16.95 -28.15 -2.92
C THR A 107 16.34 -26.88 -2.30
N PHE A 108 16.25 -26.83 -0.96
CA PHE A 108 15.64 -25.71 -0.23
C PHE A 108 16.67 -24.66 0.20
N GLN A 109 17.96 -24.99 0.16
CA GLN A 109 19.04 -24.08 0.51
C GLN A 109 19.42 -23.24 -0.71
N SER A 110 18.79 -22.08 -0.84
CA SER A 110 19.08 -21.13 -1.91
C SER A 110 19.89 -19.95 -1.38
N ASP A 111 20.93 -19.56 -2.11
CA ASP A 111 21.91 -18.53 -1.73
C ASP A 111 21.31 -17.12 -1.57
N ASP A 112 20.06 -16.91 -1.98
CA ASP A 112 19.46 -15.59 -1.96
C ASP A 112 19.19 -15.03 -0.54
N GLN A 113 19.26 -15.88 0.49
CA GLN A 113 19.20 -15.47 1.90
C GLN A 113 20.26 -14.45 2.28
N LEU A 114 21.49 -14.67 1.79
CA LEU A 114 22.60 -13.79 2.09
C LEU A 114 22.34 -12.40 1.52
N TYR A 115 21.75 -12.31 0.31
CA TYR A 115 21.41 -11.03 -0.31
C TYR A 115 20.39 -10.24 0.51
N TRP A 116 19.35 -10.89 1.03
CA TRP A 116 18.35 -10.22 1.87
C TRP A 116 18.93 -9.74 3.21
N ALA A 117 19.71 -10.59 3.87
CA ALA A 117 20.34 -10.25 5.15
C ALA A 117 21.38 -9.12 5.00
N VAL A 118 22.25 -9.22 3.98
CA VAL A 118 23.26 -8.20 3.68
C VAL A 118 22.59 -6.90 3.24
N GLY A 119 21.60 -6.97 2.35
CA GLY A 119 20.83 -5.79 1.91
C GLY A 119 20.14 -5.09 3.08
N GLY A 120 19.52 -5.85 3.99
CA GLY A 120 18.94 -5.32 5.21
C GLY A 120 19.96 -4.65 6.12
N ALA A 121 21.11 -5.30 6.34
CA ALA A 121 22.18 -4.78 7.20
C ALA A 121 22.77 -3.47 6.64
N VAL A 122 23.02 -3.42 5.33
CA VAL A 122 23.51 -2.23 4.63
C VAL A 122 22.50 -1.09 4.73
N CYS A 123 21.21 -1.37 4.52
CA CYS A 123 20.16 -0.34 4.65
C CYS A 123 20.08 0.20 6.09
N LEU A 124 20.16 -0.66 7.10
CA LEU A 124 20.19 -0.23 8.49
C LEU A 124 21.43 0.62 8.81
N PHE A 125 22.60 0.24 8.27
CA PHE A 125 23.84 0.98 8.45
C PHE A 125 23.75 2.38 7.84
N ILE A 126 23.22 2.52 6.62
CA ILE A 126 22.94 3.82 6.00
C ILE A 126 21.95 4.62 6.85
N GLY A 127 20.92 3.96 7.38
CA GLY A 127 19.92 4.56 8.26
C GLY A 127 20.44 5.04 9.63
N ILE A 128 21.68 4.77 10.00
CA ILE A 128 22.30 5.32 11.21
C ILE A 128 22.98 6.68 10.93
N ILE A 129 23.33 6.96 9.67
CA ILE A 129 24.09 8.14 9.26
C ILE A 129 23.16 9.12 8.51
N PRO A 130 22.62 10.15 9.16
CA PRO A 130 21.62 11.05 8.55
C PRO A 130 22.03 11.70 7.22
N PRO A 131 23.23 12.31 7.08
CA PRO A 131 23.58 12.99 5.84
C PRO A 131 23.71 12.02 4.66
N LEU A 132 24.19 10.79 4.91
CA LEU A 132 24.29 9.77 3.86
C LEU A 132 22.90 9.28 3.45
N ALA A 133 22.04 8.98 4.43
CA ALA A 133 20.67 8.53 4.19
C ALA A 133 19.88 9.54 3.34
N ASP A 134 20.00 10.84 3.62
CA ASP A 134 19.24 11.85 2.87
C ASP A 134 19.75 12.04 1.43
N ILE A 135 21.06 11.96 1.19
CA ILE A 135 21.64 12.03 -0.17
C ILE A 135 21.19 10.84 -1.01
N VAL A 136 21.32 9.62 -0.48
CA VAL A 136 20.92 8.41 -1.18
C VAL A 136 19.41 8.39 -1.41
N PHE A 137 18.63 8.80 -0.40
CA PHE A 137 17.17 8.92 -0.53
C PHE A 137 16.77 9.92 -1.60
N ALA A 138 17.40 11.10 -1.66
CA ALA A 138 17.11 12.09 -2.70
C ALA A 138 17.41 11.56 -4.11
N GLY A 139 18.51 10.82 -4.30
CA GLY A 139 18.82 10.15 -5.56
C GLY A 139 17.77 9.10 -5.93
N TRP A 140 17.40 8.25 -4.98
CA TRP A 140 16.37 7.23 -5.14
C TRP A 140 15.00 7.82 -5.49
N MET A 141 14.62 8.92 -4.83
CA MET A 141 13.34 9.59 -5.08
C MET A 141 13.29 10.26 -6.46
N LYS A 142 14.40 10.83 -6.94
CA LYS A 142 14.48 11.35 -8.33
C LYS A 142 14.28 10.24 -9.34
N PHE A 143 14.90 9.08 -9.12
CA PHE A 143 14.71 7.91 -9.97
C PHE A 143 13.26 7.41 -9.94
N ALA A 144 12.67 7.27 -8.75
CA ALA A 144 11.28 6.87 -8.61
C ALA A 144 10.32 7.84 -9.30
N HIS A 145 10.58 9.15 -9.23
CA HIS A 145 9.78 10.16 -9.92
C HIS A 145 9.89 10.04 -11.45
N PHE A 146 11.10 9.81 -11.97
CA PHE A 146 11.31 9.58 -13.40
C PHE A 146 10.59 8.33 -13.90
N MET A 147 10.69 7.22 -13.16
CA MET A 147 9.93 6.00 -13.44
C MET A 147 8.43 6.25 -13.40
N GLN A 148 7.93 7.03 -12.43
CA GLN A 148 6.51 7.36 -12.32
C GLN A 148 5.99 8.12 -13.54
N ILE A 149 6.77 9.07 -14.07
CA ILE A 149 6.40 9.81 -15.29
C ILE A 149 6.22 8.84 -16.45
N ILE A 150 7.19 7.95 -16.67
CA ILE A 150 7.15 6.95 -17.75
C ILE A 150 5.94 6.03 -17.58
N VAL A 151 5.75 5.45 -16.39
CA VAL A 151 4.64 4.53 -16.12
C VAL A 151 3.29 5.21 -16.30
N THR A 152 3.14 6.45 -15.83
CA THR A 152 1.89 7.21 -15.97
C THR A 152 1.60 7.50 -17.44
N GLN A 153 2.60 7.89 -18.23
CA GLN A 153 2.44 8.12 -19.66
C GLN A 153 2.02 6.85 -20.40
N ILE A 154 2.70 5.73 -20.13
CA ILE A 154 2.39 4.44 -20.75
C ILE A 154 0.97 4.01 -20.37
N LEU A 155 0.64 4.06 -19.07
CA LEU A 155 -0.68 3.66 -18.56
C LEU A 155 -1.80 4.49 -19.19
N LEU A 156 -1.65 5.82 -19.22
CA LEU A 156 -2.62 6.72 -19.85
C LEU A 156 -2.73 6.46 -21.35
N THR A 157 -1.62 6.19 -22.04
CA THR A 157 -1.63 5.86 -23.47
C THR A 157 -2.39 4.57 -23.72
N ILE A 158 -2.14 3.52 -22.93
CA ILE A 158 -2.85 2.24 -23.05
C ILE A 158 -4.34 2.42 -22.79
N ILE A 159 -4.71 3.12 -21.72
CA ILE A 159 -6.12 3.42 -21.39
C ILE A 159 -6.78 4.21 -22.52
N TYR A 160 -6.07 5.20 -23.08
CA TYR A 160 -6.57 5.96 -24.21
C TYR A 160 -6.82 5.06 -25.42
N LEU A 161 -5.88 4.18 -25.77
CA LEU A 161 -6.01 3.29 -26.92
C LEU A 161 -7.08 2.20 -26.74
N ILE A 162 -7.31 1.70 -25.52
CA ILE A 162 -8.23 0.58 -25.26
C ILE A 162 -9.64 1.03 -24.85
N ALA A 163 -9.77 2.18 -24.19
CA ALA A 163 -11.07 2.67 -23.73
C ALA A 163 -11.54 3.87 -24.54
N VAL A 164 -10.75 4.95 -24.55
CA VAL A 164 -11.18 6.24 -25.09
C VAL A 164 -11.27 6.21 -26.63
N LEU A 165 -10.25 5.68 -27.30
CA LEU A 165 -10.16 5.59 -28.75
C LEU A 165 -11.26 4.72 -29.35
N PRO A 166 -11.52 3.47 -28.87
CA PRO A 166 -12.62 2.68 -29.41
C PRO A 166 -13.98 3.25 -29.01
N MET A 167 -14.15 3.89 -27.85
CA MET A 167 -15.40 4.62 -27.56
C MET A 167 -15.65 5.73 -28.57
N GLY A 168 -14.64 6.52 -28.92
CA GLY A 168 -14.74 7.56 -29.95
C GLY A 168 -15.01 6.99 -31.34
N LEU A 169 -14.36 5.88 -31.69
CA LEU A 169 -14.56 5.21 -32.98
C LEU A 169 -15.96 4.61 -33.09
N LEU A 170 -16.46 3.97 -32.02
CA LEU A 170 -17.83 3.45 -31.93
C LEU A 170 -18.86 4.58 -32.02
N ALA A 171 -18.64 5.70 -31.33
CA ALA A 171 -19.52 6.86 -31.43
C ALA A 171 -19.60 7.40 -32.86
N LYS A 172 -18.46 7.44 -33.57
CA LYS A 172 -18.40 7.82 -34.99
C LYS A 172 -19.12 6.82 -35.89
N LEU A 173 -18.98 5.51 -35.66
CA LEU A 173 -19.69 4.46 -36.42
C LEU A 173 -21.20 4.50 -36.20
N VAL A 174 -21.65 4.79 -34.98
CA VAL A 174 -23.08 4.96 -34.65
C VAL A 174 -23.63 6.32 -35.16
N GLY A 175 -22.77 7.20 -35.67
CA GLY A 175 -23.16 8.53 -36.14
C GLY A 175 -23.51 9.51 -35.02
N LYS A 176 -23.23 9.16 -33.75
CA LYS A 176 -23.55 9.99 -32.60
C LYS A 176 -22.47 11.06 -32.44
N ARG A 177 -22.78 12.28 -32.89
CA ARG A 177 -21.93 13.46 -32.67
C ARG A 177 -22.32 14.11 -31.34
N PHE A 178 -21.46 13.99 -30.33
CA PHE A 178 -21.67 14.62 -29.02
C PHE A 178 -21.50 16.15 -29.05
N LEU A 179 -20.80 16.66 -30.05
CA LEU A 179 -20.59 18.08 -30.26
C LEU A 179 -20.77 18.39 -31.76
N GLU A 180 -21.44 19.50 -32.07
CA GLU A 180 -21.54 20.02 -33.43
C GLU A 180 -20.22 20.74 -33.79
N VAL A 181 -19.22 19.97 -34.22
CA VAL A 181 -17.87 20.50 -34.57
C VAL A 181 -17.79 20.97 -36.02
N GLY A 182 -18.92 21.05 -36.73
CA GLY A 182 -18.97 21.49 -38.12
C GLY A 182 -18.98 23.02 -38.21
N TYR A 183 -18.05 23.60 -38.97
CA TYR A 183 -18.17 25.00 -39.40
C TYR A 183 -19.40 25.10 -40.31
N LEU A 184 -20.37 25.92 -39.92
CA LEU A 184 -21.60 26.21 -40.65
C LEU A 184 -21.48 27.62 -41.24
N PRO A 185 -21.03 27.78 -42.51
CA PRO A 185 -20.80 29.10 -43.11
C PRO A 185 -22.09 29.92 -43.25
N ASP A 186 -23.22 29.24 -43.40
CA ASP A 186 -24.54 29.85 -43.60
C ASP A 186 -25.37 29.95 -42.30
N ALA A 187 -24.81 29.59 -41.15
CA ALA A 187 -25.52 29.74 -39.88
C ALA A 187 -25.37 31.18 -39.35
N PRO A 188 -26.48 31.89 -39.06
CA PRO A 188 -26.42 33.25 -38.52
C PRO A 188 -25.81 33.29 -37.10
N THR A 189 -26.00 32.22 -36.31
CA THR A 189 -25.35 32.04 -35.00
C THR A 189 -25.18 30.55 -34.69
N TYR A 190 -24.11 30.16 -34.00
CA TYR A 190 -23.92 28.81 -33.44
C TYR A 190 -24.70 28.59 -32.13
N TRP A 191 -25.51 29.55 -31.70
CA TRP A 191 -26.30 29.46 -30.50
C TRP A 191 -27.54 28.60 -30.76
N THR A 192 -27.67 27.50 -30.03
CA THR A 192 -28.90 26.73 -29.99
C THR A 192 -29.83 27.40 -28.98
N ASP A 193 -31.00 27.85 -29.42
CA ASP A 193 -32.01 28.38 -28.50
C ASP A 193 -32.39 27.28 -27.52
N ARG A 194 -32.23 27.59 -26.23
CA ARG A 194 -32.62 26.69 -25.16
C ARG A 194 -34.13 26.72 -25.06
N GLU A 195 -34.79 25.56 -25.10
CA GLU A 195 -36.21 25.49 -24.77
C GLU A 195 -36.42 26.09 -23.39
N VAL A 196 -37.18 27.19 -23.33
CA VAL A 196 -37.58 27.80 -22.08
C VAL A 196 -38.62 26.87 -21.47
N GLU A 197 -38.18 25.94 -20.63
CA GLU A 197 -39.09 25.24 -19.73
C GLU A 197 -39.81 26.29 -18.88
N ASP A 198 -41.15 26.20 -18.85
CA ASP A 198 -42.00 27.07 -18.03
C ASP A 198 -41.44 27.09 -16.60
N PRO A 199 -41.05 28.26 -16.06
CA PRO A 199 -40.40 28.32 -14.76
C PRO A 199 -41.37 27.85 -13.67
N ASP A 200 -41.38 26.55 -13.38
CA ASP A 200 -42.05 26.01 -12.20
C ASP A 200 -41.36 26.62 -10.98
N ASP A 201 -42.11 27.41 -10.23
CA ASP A 201 -41.71 28.12 -9.01
C ASP A 201 -41.12 27.17 -7.94
N ARG A 202 -41.30 25.85 -8.10
CA ARG A 202 -40.65 24.80 -7.30
C ARG A 202 -39.18 24.57 -7.63
N HIS A 203 -38.74 24.88 -8.85
CA HIS A 203 -37.35 24.67 -9.28
C HIS A 203 -36.39 25.68 -8.65
N TYR A 204 -36.84 26.93 -8.43
CA TYR A 204 -36.05 27.97 -7.78
C TYR A 204 -35.87 27.74 -6.27
N ARG A 205 -36.82 27.05 -5.62
CA ARG A 205 -36.79 26.78 -4.18
C ARG A 205 -35.71 25.79 -3.72
N ARG A 206 -35.00 25.12 -4.62
CA ARG A 206 -33.96 24.12 -4.31
C ARG A 206 -32.53 24.69 -4.33
N HIS A 207 -32.37 25.94 -4.73
CA HIS A 207 -31.05 26.60 -4.84
C HIS A 207 -30.67 27.45 -3.61
N PHE A 208 -31.57 27.59 -2.64
CA PHE A 208 -31.36 28.22 -1.33
C PHE A 208 -31.62 27.20 -0.22
#